data_AF-A0A2N2SY93-F1
#
_entry.id   AF-A0A2N2SY93-F1
#
_cell.length_a   1.000
_cell.length_b   1.000
_cell.length_c   1.000
_cell.angle_alpha   90.00
_cell.angle_beta   90.00
_cell.angle_gamma   90.00
#
_symmetry.space_group_name_H-M   'P 1'
#
loop_
_entity.id
_entity.type
_entity.pdbx_description
1 polymer ?
#
loop_
_entity_poly.entity_id
_entity_poly.type
_entity_poly.pdbx_seq_one_letter_code
_entity_poly.pdbx_strand_id
1 'polypeptide(L)' 'MHYTRDNMAGLLRSHDINPTHQRIEIAHALFSRQEHLSADQVMAIVNTRHSETSKATVYNTLKLFLEKGL' A
#
# COMPACT_ATOMS: atom_id res chain seq x y z
N MET A 1 2.33 -15.26 4.62
CA MET A 1 1.91 -15.04 3.22
C MET A 1 3.06 -14.41 2.46
N HIS A 2 3.32 -14.83 1.22
CA HIS A 2 4.26 -14.14 0.34
C HIS A 2 3.45 -13.17 -0.52
N TYR A 3 3.61 -11.86 -0.29
CA TYR A 3 2.86 -10.84 -1.01
C TYR A 3 3.61 -10.42 -2.27
N THR A 4 3.00 -10.66 -3.42
CA THR A 4 3.49 -10.25 -4.75
C THR A 4 2.54 -9.19 -5.30
N ARG A 5 2.98 -8.36 -6.25
CA ARG A 5 2.10 -7.33 -6.84
C ARG A 5 0.82 -7.91 -7.42
N ASP A 6 0.90 -9.09 -8.05
CA ASP A 6 -0.25 -9.77 -8.64
C ASP A 6 -1.28 -10.19 -7.58
N ASN A 7 -0.82 -10.66 -6.42
CA ASN A 7 -1.73 -11.03 -5.34
C ASN A 7 -2.22 -9.82 -4.52
N MET A 8 -1.47 -8.71 -4.49
CA MET A 8 -1.91 -7.45 -3.88
C MET A 8 -3.17 -6.90 -4.54
N ALA A 9 -3.23 -6.91 -5.88
CA ALA A 9 -4.43 -6.47 -6.58
C ALA A 9 -5.67 -7.33 -6.22
N GLY A 10 -5.47 -8.64 -5.99
CA GLY A 10 -6.52 -9.55 -5.50
C GLY A 10 -6.97 -9.21 -4.08
N LEU A 11 -6.03 -9.01 -3.16
CA LEU A 11 -6.31 -8.64 -1.77
C LEU A 11 -7.06 -7.32 -1.67
N LEU A 12 -6.64 -6.30 -2.41
CA LEU A 12 -7.35 -5.01 -2.43
C LEU A 12 -8.80 -5.19 -2.92
N ARG A 13 -9.01 -5.98 -3.97
CA ARG A 13 -10.35 -6.26 -4.48
C ARG A 13 -11.23 -7.01 -3.49
N SER A 14 -10.67 -7.96 -2.71
CA SER A 14 -11.46 -8.68 -1.70
C SER A 14 -11.91 -7.80 -0.53
N HIS A 15 -11.32 -6.61 -0.38
CA HIS A 15 -11.71 -5.58 0.58
C HIS A 15 -12.47 -4.41 -0.07
N ASP A 16 -13.00 -4.57 -1.29
CA ASP A 16 -13.68 -3.53 -2.06
C ASP A 16 -12.82 -2.25 -2.28
N ILE A 17 -11.51 -2.43 -2.39
CA ILE A 17 -10.56 -1.36 -2.71
C ILE A 17 -10.16 -1.47 -4.17
N ASN A 18 -10.38 -0.41 -4.95
CA ASN A 18 -9.89 -0.35 -6.33
C ASN A 18 -8.35 -0.39 -6.35
N PRO A 19 -7.71 -1.38 -6.98
CA PRO A 19 -6.26 -1.60 -6.94
C PRO A 19 -5.52 -0.71 -7.94
N THR A 20 -5.46 0.59 -7.65
CA THR A 20 -4.62 1.51 -8.45
C THR A 20 -3.14 1.18 -8.23
N HIS A 21 -2.29 1.55 -9.20
CA HIS A 21 -0.85 1.34 -9.13
C HIS A 21 -0.24 1.85 -7.81
N GLN A 22 -0.57 3.08 -7.39
CA GLN A 22 -0.14 3.64 -6.10
C GLN A 22 -0.58 2.80 -4.90
N ARG A 23 -1.83 2.30 -4.88
CA ARG A 23 -2.34 1.48 -3.77
C ARG A 23 -1.68 0.12 -3.72
N ILE A 24 -1.37 -0.48 -4.87
CA ILE A 24 -0.61 -1.72 -4.96
C ILE A 24 0.80 -1.53 -4.41
N GLU A 25 1.50 -0.47 -4.80
CA GLU A 25 2.86 -0.22 -4.29
C GLU A 25 2.87 0.09 -2.79
N ILE A 26 1.89 0.87 -2.30
CA ILE A 26 1.74 1.16 -0.86
C ILE A 26 1.42 -0.13 -0.08
N ALA A 27 0.49 -0.95 -0.55
CA ALA A 27 0.15 -2.23 0.07
C ALA A 27 1.36 -3.18 0.07
N HIS A 28 2.05 -3.29 -1.06
CA HIS A 28 3.25 -4.12 -1.16
C HIS A 28 4.34 -3.64 -0.20
N ALA A 29 4.58 -2.33 -0.08
CA ALA A 29 5.54 -1.76 0.87
C ALA A 29 5.18 -2.07 2.33
N LEU A 30 3.89 -2.03 2.67
CA LEU A 30 3.39 -2.27 4.02
C LEU A 30 3.41 -3.77 4.39
N PHE A 31 2.97 -4.64 3.49
CA PHE A 31 2.77 -6.06 3.78
C PHE A 31 3.99 -6.94 3.51
N SER A 32 4.93 -6.51 2.66
CA SER A 32 6.17 -7.26 2.38
C SER A 32 7.13 -7.28 3.56
N ARG A 33 6.99 -6.35 4.50
CA ARG A 33 7.77 -6.24 5.72
C ARG A 33 6.82 -6.40 6.89
N GLN A 34 7.02 -7.38 7.76
CA GLN A 34 6.20 -7.58 8.96
C GLN A 34 6.55 -6.56 10.06
N GLU A 35 6.60 -5.29 9.70
CA GLU A 35 7.04 -4.19 10.56
C GLU A 35 6.01 -3.06 10.54
N HIS A 36 5.90 -2.33 11.65
CA HIS A 36 5.07 -1.14 11.71
C HIS A 36 5.82 0.04 11.07
N LEU A 37 5.34 0.48 9.92
CA LEU A 37 5.92 1.59 9.17
C LEU A 37 5.09 2.86 9.35
N SER A 38 5.75 4.00 9.54
CA SER A 38 5.13 5.31 9.46
C SER A 38 4.79 5.68 8.01
N ALA A 39 3.88 6.63 7.81
CA ALA A 39 3.52 7.10 6.47
C ALA A 39 4.74 7.66 5.70
N ASP A 40 5.67 8.32 6.39
CA ASP A 40 6.91 8.82 5.78
C ASP A 40 7.83 7.67 5.35
N GLN A 41 7.93 6.62 6.16
CA GLN A 41 8.71 5.42 5.80
C GLN A 41 8.08 4.70 4.60
N VAL A 42 6.75 4.54 4.58
CA VAL A 42 6.03 3.96 3.43
C VAL A 42 6.27 4.79 2.18
N MET A 43 6.13 6.12 2.26
CA MET A 43 6.40 7.02 1.15
C MET A 43 7.84 6.88 0.64
N ALA A 44 8.83 6.86 1.54
CA ALA A 44 10.23 6.70 1.17
C ALA A 44 10.45 5.36 0.45
N ILE A 45 9.89 4.26 0.96
CA ILE A 45 10.01 2.93 0.35
C ILE A 45 9.38 2.89 -1.04
N VAL A 46 8.15 3.39 -1.20
CA VAL A 46 7.48 3.43 -2.51
C VAL A 46 8.30 4.26 -3.49
N ASN A 47 8.74 5.45 -3.06
CA ASN A 47 9.51 6.37 -3.88
C ASN A 47 10.94 5.90 -4.20
N THR A 48 11.50 4.92 -3.47
CA THR A 48 12.81 4.33 -3.84
C THR A 48 12.77 3.57 -5.16
N ARG A 49 11.62 2.98 -5.50
CA ARG A 49 11.45 2.21 -6.74
C ARG A 49 10.85 3.04 -7.84
N HIS A 50 9.85 3.87 -7.50
CA HIS A 50 9.16 4.70 -8.45
C HIS A 50 8.71 6.00 -7.77
N SER A 51 9.06 7.16 -8.32
CA SER A 51 8.75 8.52 -7.79
C SER A 51 7.25 8.87 -7.86
N GLU A 52 6.39 8.00 -7.33
CA GLU A 52 4.99 7.89 -7.74
C GLU A 52 3.98 8.37 -6.70
N THR A 53 4.40 8.68 -5.47
CA THR A 53 3.42 8.99 -4.42
C THR A 53 3.81 10.16 -3.51
N SER A 54 2.80 10.90 -3.07
CA SER A 54 2.92 11.98 -2.09
C SER A 54 2.55 11.48 -0.69
N LYS A 55 2.96 12.21 0.35
CA LYS A 55 2.58 11.90 1.75
C LYS A 55 1.05 11.89 1.93
N ALA A 56 0.33 12.82 1.29
CA ALA A 56 -1.12 12.85 1.32
C ALA A 56 -1.75 11.61 0.67
N THR A 57 -1.21 11.17 -0.47
CA THR A 57 -1.64 9.92 -1.14
C THR A 57 -1.44 8.70 -0.25
N VAL A 58 -0.32 8.64 0.48
CA VAL A 58 -0.04 7.58 1.45
C VAL A 58 -1.07 7.60 2.57
N TYR A 59 -1.31 8.74 3.24
CA TYR A 59 -2.31 8.82 4.30
C TYR A 59 -3.72 8.45 3.84
N ASN A 60 -4.14 8.95 2.68
CA ASN A 60 -5.46 8.63 2.12
C ASN A 60 -5.61 7.13 1.87
N THR A 61 -4.54 6.49 1.40
CA THR A 61 -4.52 5.04 1.16
C THR A 61 -4.54 4.25 2.45
N LEU A 62 -3.72 4.61 3.44
CA LEU A 62 -3.69 3.94 4.75
C LEU A 62 -5.02 4.09 5.48
N LYS A 63 -5.64 5.27 5.43
CA LYS A 63 -6.97 5.52 5.99
C LYS A 63 -8.03 4.63 5.33
N LEU A 64 -7.97 4.51 4.00
CA LEU A 64 -8.88 3.63 3.26
C LEU A 64 -8.70 2.16 3.64
N PHE A 65 -7.46 1.69 3.81
CA PHE A 65 -7.19 0.31 4.23
C PHE A 65 -7.80 0.04 5.62
N LEU A 66 -7.58 0.95 6.56
CA LEU A 66 -8.16 0.89 7.90
C LEU A 66 -9.70 0.86 7.87
N GLU A 67 -10.33 1.74 7.08
CA GLU A 67 -11.80 1.80 6.92
C GLU A 67 -12.38 0.51 6.30
N LYS A 68 -11.58 -0.20 5.51
CA LYS A 68 -11.95 -1.47 4.85
C LYS A 68 -11.49 -2.72 5.59
N GLY A 69 -10.93 -2.56 6.80
CA GLY A 69 -10.48 -3.67 7.64
C GLY A 69 -9.34 -4.48 7.04
N LEU A 70 -8.49 -3.83 6.22
CA LEU A 70 -7.28 -4.41 5.63
C LEU A 70 -6.04 -4.12 6.47
#